data_AF-A0A656GBR5-F1
#
_entry.id   AF-A0A656GBR5-F1
#
_cell.length_a   1.000
_cell.length_b   1.000
_cell.length_c   1.000
_cell.angle_alpha   90.00
_cell.angle_beta   90.00
_cell.angle_gamma   90.00
#
_symmetry.space_group_name_H-M   'P 1'
#
loop_
_entity.id
_entity.type
_entity.pdbx_description
1 polymer ?
#
loop_
_entity_poly.entity_id
_entity_poly.type
_entity_poly.pdbx_seq_one_letter_code
_entity_poly.pdbx_strand_id
1 'polypeptide(L)'
;MLHLPARLPEPQPAPQVIELGHRLGKLSRRTRQIFLLSRLDGLAYADIARFMDVDIARVERAMLRALGKAHLQSTDDSRAIQDQASRWYVHLQSPAATASERIEFRHWLDADAAHLSAFQNSERMWRQLQAPALLLGASGWHRRKRRAYLVWCLLTAFICSLMVTAEAIS
;
A
#
# COMPACT_ATOMS: atom_id res chain seq x y z
N MET A 1 -8.17 23.32 40.16
CA MET A 1 -8.89 22.83 38.96
C MET A 1 -7.92 22.86 37.79
N LEU A 2 -7.50 21.68 37.30
CA LEU A 2 -6.62 21.57 36.13
C LEU A 2 -7.45 21.83 34.86
N HIS A 3 -7.21 22.94 34.18
CA HIS A 3 -7.77 23.19 32.85
C HIS A 3 -7.17 22.19 31.86
N LEU A 4 -7.96 21.19 31.46
CA LEU A 4 -7.66 20.36 30.30
C LEU A 4 -7.68 21.28 29.06
N PRO A 5 -6.59 21.43 28.29
CA PRO A 5 -6.64 22.23 27.08
C PRO A 5 -7.71 21.63 26.16
N ALA A 6 -8.65 22.46 25.72
CA ALA A 6 -9.67 22.07 24.75
C ALA A 6 -8.96 21.40 23.58
N ARG A 7 -9.30 20.13 23.33
CA ARG A 7 -8.78 19.37 22.19
C ARG A 7 -9.12 20.19 20.95
N LEU A 8 -8.12 20.86 20.37
CA LEU A 8 -8.28 21.56 19.10
C LEU A 8 -8.90 20.57 18.11
N PRO A 9 -9.90 20.96 17.31
CA PRO A 9 -10.46 20.08 16.30
C PRO A 9 -9.30 19.59 15.44
N GLU A 10 -9.08 18.28 15.41
CA GLU A 10 -8.12 17.66 14.49
C GLU A 10 -8.43 18.22 13.09
N PRO A 11 -7.45 18.82 12.39
CA PRO A 11 -7.69 19.43 11.10
C PRO A 11 -8.30 18.39 10.17
N GLN A 12 -9.51 18.67 9.68
CA GLN A 12 -10.19 17.74 8.80
C GLN A 12 -9.32 17.52 7.55
N PRO A 13 -9.10 16.26 7.14
CA PRO A 13 -8.26 15.98 5.98
C PRO A 13 -8.85 16.68 4.75
N ALA A 14 -7.98 17.30 3.95
CA ALA A 14 -8.40 18.03 2.75
C ALA A 14 -9.27 17.14 1.83
N PRO A 15 -10.29 17.68 1.13
CA PRO A 15 -11.21 16.88 0.31
C PRO A 15 -10.51 15.95 -0.71
N GLN A 16 -9.42 16.43 -1.32
CA GLN A 16 -8.57 15.66 -2.24
C GLN A 16 -7.97 14.39 -1.60
N VAL A 17 -7.62 14.44 -0.31
CA VAL A 17 -7.09 13.30 0.45
C VAL A 17 -8.20 12.27 0.67
N ILE A 18 -9.40 12.72 1.02
CA ILE A 18 -10.57 11.87 1.23
C ILE A 18 -10.94 11.16 -0.08
N GLU A 19 -11.00 11.90 -1.19
CA GLU A 19 -11.31 11.33 -2.52
C GLU A 19 -10.28 10.28 -2.94
N LEU A 20 -8.98 10.59 -2.81
CA LEU A 20 -7.91 9.64 -3.11
C LEU A 20 -7.98 8.42 -2.19
N GLY A 21 -8.31 8.61 -0.92
CA GLY A 21 -8.60 7.54 0.04
C GLY A 21 -9.73 6.62 -0.43
N HIS A 22 -10.85 7.16 -0.92
CA HIS A 22 -11.93 6.38 -1.51
C HIS A 22 -11.49 5.61 -2.76
N ARG A 23 -10.73 6.24 -3.67
CA ARG A 23 -10.20 5.59 -4.88
C ARG A 23 -9.28 4.42 -4.55
N LEU A 24 -8.39 4.59 -3.56
CA LEU A 24 -7.55 3.52 -3.02
C LEU A 24 -8.38 2.45 -2.29
N GLY A 25 -9.47 2.83 -1.63
CA GLY A 25 -10.44 1.94 -1.00
C GLY A 25 -11.05 0.91 -1.96
N LYS A 26 -11.20 1.27 -3.24
CA LYS A 26 -11.69 0.39 -4.31
C LYS A 26 -10.68 -0.71 -4.72
N LEU A 27 -9.42 -0.64 -4.26
CA LEU A 27 -8.45 -1.70 -4.50
C LEU A 27 -8.80 -2.94 -3.67
N SER A 28 -8.41 -4.12 -4.18
CA SER A 28 -8.58 -5.37 -3.44
C SER A 28 -7.95 -5.27 -2.05
N ARG A 29 -8.54 -5.95 -1.05
CA ARG A 29 -8.04 -5.92 0.33
C ARG A 29 -6.56 -6.33 0.40
N ARG A 30 -6.14 -7.31 -0.41
CA ARG A 30 -4.74 -7.76 -0.47
C ARG A 30 -3.81 -6.67 -1.02
N THR A 31 -4.21 -5.99 -2.10
CA THR A 31 -3.45 -4.85 -2.67
C THR A 31 -3.34 -3.72 -1.66
N ARG A 32 -4.42 -3.37 -0.98
CA ARG A 32 -4.40 -2.36 0.08
C ARG A 32 -3.45 -2.74 1.22
N GLN A 33 -3.45 -4.01 1.63
CA GLN A 33 -2.58 -4.48 2.69
C GLN A 33 -1.10 -4.33 2.31
N ILE A 34 -0.72 -4.79 1.11
CA ILE A 34 0.64 -4.62 0.58
C ILE A 34 1.05 -3.14 0.55
N PHE A 35 0.19 -2.29 0.00
CA PHE A 35 0.44 -0.85 -0.08
C PHE A 35 0.64 -0.23 1.31
N LEU A 36 -0.21 -0.55 2.29
CA LEU A 36 -0.10 -0.02 3.65
C LEU A 36 1.15 -0.52 4.38
N LEU A 37 1.51 -1.80 4.22
CA LEU A 37 2.75 -2.36 4.78
C LEU A 37 4.00 -1.65 4.25
N SER A 38 4.00 -1.26 2.97
CA SER A 38 5.11 -0.45 2.45
C SER A 38 5.01 1.00 2.95
N ARG A 39 3.85 1.63 2.80
CA ARG A 39 3.71 3.08 2.96
C ARG A 39 3.72 3.56 4.40
N LEU A 40 3.08 2.83 5.31
CA LEU A 40 2.96 3.18 6.72
C LEU A 40 4.00 2.49 7.59
N ASP A 41 4.37 1.25 7.25
CA ASP A 41 5.29 0.45 8.06
C ASP A 41 6.73 0.48 7.55
N GLY A 42 6.96 1.03 6.34
CA GLY A 42 8.29 1.14 5.76
C GLY A 42 8.92 -0.20 5.39
N LEU A 43 8.14 -1.28 5.27
CA LEU A 43 8.67 -2.60 4.95
C LEU A 43 9.21 -2.64 3.52
N ALA A 44 10.37 -3.27 3.35
CA ALA A 44 10.94 -3.56 2.05
C ALA A 44 10.10 -4.61 1.30
N TYR A 45 10.18 -4.63 -0.03
CA TYR A 45 9.31 -5.49 -0.84
C TYR A 45 9.54 -6.99 -0.57
N ALA A 46 10.78 -7.39 -0.28
CA ALA A 46 11.10 -8.77 0.11
C ALA A 46 10.43 -9.17 1.44
N ASP A 47 10.37 -8.26 2.41
CA ASP A 47 9.73 -8.52 3.70
C ASP A 47 8.21 -8.56 3.58
N ILE A 48 7.63 -7.70 2.74
CA ILE A 48 6.20 -7.74 2.41
C ILE A 48 5.86 -9.05 1.68
N ALA A 49 6.67 -9.46 0.70
CA ALA A 49 6.52 -10.71 -0.03
C ALA A 49 6.49 -11.90 0.93
N ARG A 50 7.46 -11.96 1.86
CA ARG A 50 7.52 -12.99 2.91
C ARG A 50 6.31 -12.91 3.87
N PHE A 51 5.93 -11.72 4.30
CA PHE A 51 4.81 -11.52 5.23
C PHE A 51 3.47 -11.92 4.61
N MET A 52 3.28 -11.59 3.33
CA MET A 52 2.05 -11.82 2.58
C MET A 52 2.03 -13.18 1.87
N ASP A 53 3.11 -13.96 1.92
CA ASP A 53 3.25 -15.24 1.21
C ASP A 53 2.95 -15.08 -0.30
N VAL A 54 3.71 -14.18 -0.95
CA VAL A 54 3.63 -13.86 -2.39
C VAL A 54 5.02 -13.60 -2.97
N ASP A 55 5.14 -13.62 -4.29
CA ASP A 55 6.34 -13.16 -4.99
C ASP A 55 6.50 -11.62 -4.98
N ILE A 56 7.73 -11.13 -5.24
CA ILE A 56 8.05 -9.70 -5.31
C ILE A 56 7.28 -9.02 -6.46
N ALA A 57 7.14 -9.67 -7.61
CA ALA A 57 6.40 -9.11 -8.76
C ALA A 57 4.92 -8.83 -8.43
N ARG A 58 4.32 -9.55 -7.48
CA ARG A 58 2.97 -9.33 -6.95
C ARG A 58 2.94 -8.10 -6.07
N VAL A 59 4.00 -7.85 -5.29
CA VAL A 59 4.17 -6.62 -4.51
C VAL A 59 4.28 -5.43 -5.46
N GLU A 60 5.17 -5.48 -6.44
CA GLU A 60 5.33 -4.41 -7.44
C GLU A 60 4.03 -4.10 -8.19
N ARG A 61 3.31 -5.13 -8.68
CA ARG A 61 1.99 -4.95 -9.31
C ARG A 61 0.97 -4.30 -8.38
N ALA A 62 1.01 -4.61 -7.09
CA ALA A 62 0.13 -3.97 -6.11
C ALA A 62 0.48 -2.48 -5.92
N MET A 63 1.77 -2.15 -5.89
CA MET A 63 2.27 -0.79 -5.76
C MET A 63 1.96 0.06 -7.00
N LEU A 64 2.12 -0.50 -8.20
CA LEU A 64 1.71 0.12 -9.46
C LEU A 64 0.21 0.42 -9.49
N ARG A 65 -0.62 -0.51 -8.98
CA ARG A 65 -2.07 -0.27 -8.86
C ARG A 65 -2.39 0.87 -7.91
N ALA A 66 -1.62 1.05 -6.82
CA ALA A 66 -1.81 2.16 -5.89
C ALA A 66 -1.43 3.50 -6.55
N LEU A 67 -0.28 3.59 -7.22
CA LEU A 67 0.15 4.76 -8.00
C LEU A 67 -0.82 5.10 -9.14
N GLY A 68 -1.34 4.09 -9.84
CA GLY A 68 -2.35 4.29 -10.88
C GLY A 68 -3.67 4.90 -10.36
N LYS A 69 -3.96 4.79 -9.05
CA LYS A 69 -5.09 5.49 -8.43
C LYS A 69 -4.79 6.94 -8.07
N ALA A 70 -3.52 7.37 -8.09
CA ALA A 70 -3.16 8.78 -7.91
C ALA A 70 -3.22 9.57 -9.23
N HIS A 71 -3.01 8.90 -10.37
CA HIS A 71 -3.10 9.52 -11.69
C HIS A 71 -4.51 10.06 -11.98
N LEU A 72 -4.61 11.33 -12.34
CA LEU A 72 -5.80 11.97 -12.91
C LEU A 72 -5.40 12.47 -14.30
N GLN A 73 -6.22 12.10 -15.30
CA GLN A 73 -6.15 12.44 -16.73
C GLN A 73 -4.79 12.78 -17.35
N SER A 74 -4.35 11.97 -18.33
CA SER A 74 -3.27 12.32 -19.26
C SER A 74 -3.63 11.84 -20.66
N THR A 75 -3.04 12.46 -21.69
CA THR A 75 -3.07 11.99 -23.09
C THR A 75 -2.41 10.62 -23.21
N ASP A 76 -2.68 9.86 -24.28
CA ASP A 76 -2.18 8.48 -24.41
C ASP A 76 -0.64 8.38 -24.41
N ASP A 77 0.07 9.28 -25.11
CA ASP A 77 1.54 9.27 -25.13
C ASP A 77 2.15 9.60 -23.77
N SER A 78 1.67 10.66 -23.12
CA SER A 78 2.08 11.05 -21.77
C SER A 78 1.78 9.94 -20.77
N ARG A 79 0.66 9.22 -20.96
CA ARG A 79 0.28 8.09 -20.11
C ARG A 79 1.22 6.91 -20.28
N ALA A 80 1.65 6.59 -21.50
CA ALA A 80 2.61 5.51 -21.74
C ALA A 80 3.96 5.78 -21.06
N ILE A 81 4.49 6.99 -21.21
CA ILE A 81 5.73 7.42 -20.55
C ILE A 81 5.56 7.39 -19.03
N GLN A 82 4.42 7.86 -18.53
CA GLN A 82 4.11 7.88 -17.10
C GLN A 82 3.94 6.48 -16.49
N ASP A 83 3.39 5.52 -17.24
CA ASP A 83 3.32 4.12 -16.82
C ASP A 83 4.71 3.49 -16.74
N GLN A 84 5.61 3.79 -17.69
CA GLN A 84 7.02 3.38 -17.63
C GLN A 84 7.72 3.98 -16.41
N ALA A 85 7.55 5.28 -16.18
CA ALA A 85 8.11 5.98 -15.02
C ALA A 85 7.65 5.37 -13.70
N SER A 86 6.36 5.02 -13.59
CA SER A 86 5.80 4.37 -12.41
C SER A 86 6.40 2.99 -12.17
N ARG A 87 6.65 2.22 -13.25
CA ARG A 87 7.34 0.92 -13.19
C ARG A 87 8.76 1.06 -12.66
N TRP A 88 9.54 1.98 -13.22
CA TRP A 88 10.89 2.28 -12.72
C TRP A 88 10.87 2.70 -11.26
N TYR A 89 9.96 3.61 -10.89
CA TYR A 89 9.86 4.11 -9.52
C TYR A 89 9.54 3.01 -8.50
N VAL A 90 8.62 2.09 -8.83
CA VAL A 90 8.28 0.96 -7.96
C VAL A 90 9.41 -0.05 -7.90
N HIS A 91 9.98 -0.41 -9.05
CA HIS A 91 11.02 -1.43 -9.14
C HIS A 91 12.29 -1.03 -8.36
N LEU A 92 12.70 0.24 -8.47
CA LEU A 92 13.89 0.77 -7.78
C LEU A 92 13.74 0.89 -6.26
N GLN A 93 12.52 0.77 -5.71
CA GLN A 93 12.32 0.66 -4.26
C GLN A 93 12.73 -0.71 -3.70
N SER A 94 12.86 -1.72 -4.56
CA SER A 94 13.37 -3.03 -4.16
C SER A 94 14.90 -2.98 -4.02
N PRO A 95 15.46 -3.39 -2.87
CA PRO A 95 16.91 -3.55 -2.73
C PRO A 95 17.50 -4.56 -3.72
N ALA A 96 16.68 -5.44 -4.29
CA ALA A 96 17.09 -6.46 -5.24
C ALA A 96 17.34 -5.93 -6.67
N ALA A 97 17.05 -4.65 -6.96
CA ALA A 97 17.33 -4.06 -8.27
C ALA A 97 18.84 -4.10 -8.57
N THR A 98 19.18 -4.88 -9.60
CA THR A 98 20.53 -5.23 -10.03
C THR A 98 21.27 -4.03 -10.63
N ALA A 99 22.59 -4.16 -10.77
CA ALA A 99 23.40 -3.15 -11.45
C ALA A 99 22.97 -2.95 -12.92
N SER A 100 22.59 -4.03 -13.62
CA SER A 100 22.11 -3.95 -15.01
C SER A 100 20.83 -3.14 -15.12
N GLU A 101 19.84 -3.42 -14.27
CA GLU A 101 18.56 -2.68 -14.25
C GLU A 101 18.76 -1.19 -13.93
N ARG A 102 19.77 -0.85 -13.10
CA ARG A 102 20.12 0.56 -12.83
C ARG A 102 20.76 1.25 -14.02
N ILE A 103 21.53 0.54 -14.83
CA ILE A 103 22.09 1.05 -16.10
C ILE A 103 20.96 1.24 -17.12
N GLU A 104 20.04 0.28 -17.25
CA GLU A 104 18.86 0.41 -18.11
C GLU A 104 17.98 1.60 -17.71
N PHE A 105 17.75 1.78 -16.41
CA PHE A 105 17.05 2.95 -15.89
C PHE A 105 17.75 4.27 -16.27
N ARG A 106 19.08 4.31 -16.14
CA ARG A 106 19.88 5.49 -16.52
C ARG A 106 19.72 5.79 -18.01
N HIS A 107 19.87 4.78 -18.86
CA HIS A 107 19.66 4.94 -20.30
C HIS A 107 18.26 5.42 -20.64
N TRP A 108 17.24 4.90 -19.96
CA TRP A 108 15.87 5.38 -20.12
C TRP A 108 15.75 6.86 -19.71
N LEU A 109 16.30 7.27 -18.57
CA LEU A 109 16.27 8.67 -18.14
C LEU A 109 16.96 9.63 -19.12
N ASP A 110 18.09 9.23 -19.68
CA ASP A 110 18.92 10.09 -20.54
C ASP A 110 18.36 10.20 -21.98
N ALA A 111 17.41 9.33 -22.35
CA ALA A 111 16.84 9.30 -23.71
C ALA A 111 15.91 10.48 -24.03
N ASP A 112 15.19 11.02 -23.03
CA ASP A 112 14.23 12.12 -23.22
C ASP A 112 13.98 12.88 -21.89
N ALA A 113 13.94 14.22 -21.93
CA ALA A 113 13.59 15.06 -20.78
C ALA A 113 12.17 14.79 -20.23
N ALA A 114 11.25 14.27 -21.06
CA ALA A 114 9.93 13.84 -20.64
C ALA A 114 9.98 12.66 -19.65
N HIS A 115 10.98 11.77 -19.77
CA HIS A 115 11.15 10.62 -18.88
C HIS A 115 11.49 11.06 -17.45
N LEU A 116 12.43 12.02 -17.30
CA LEU A 116 12.76 12.59 -16.00
C LEU A 116 11.54 13.26 -15.35
N SER A 117 10.79 14.04 -16.15
CA SER A 117 9.57 14.73 -15.68
C SER A 117 8.51 13.74 -15.19
N ALA A 118 8.29 12.64 -15.91
CA ALA A 118 7.37 11.58 -15.53
C ALA A 118 7.85 10.79 -14.30
N PHE A 119 9.16 10.59 -14.14
CA PHE A 119 9.73 9.96 -12.95
C PHE A 119 9.52 10.83 -11.71
N GLN A 120 9.84 12.12 -11.77
CA GLN A 120 9.57 13.08 -10.71
C GLN A 120 8.08 13.20 -10.38
N ASN A 121 7.21 13.06 -11.38
CA ASN A 121 5.77 13.00 -11.16
C ASN A 121 5.37 11.75 -10.35
N SER A 122 5.96 10.58 -10.65
CA SER A 122 5.76 9.35 -9.88
C SER A 122 6.14 9.54 -8.40
N GLU A 123 7.27 10.21 -8.13
CA GLU A 123 7.70 10.55 -6.77
C GLU A 123 6.72 11.49 -6.04
N ARG A 124 6.22 12.52 -6.72
CA ARG A 124 5.24 13.46 -6.15
C ARG A 124 3.94 12.73 -5.81
N MET A 125 3.44 11.91 -6.71
CA MET A 125 2.24 11.09 -6.47
C MET A 125 2.44 10.12 -5.31
N TRP A 126 3.61 9.50 -5.22
CA TRP A 126 3.94 8.62 -4.09
C TRP A 126 3.92 9.35 -2.74
N ARG A 127 4.42 10.59 -2.70
CA ARG A 127 4.35 11.44 -1.51
C ARG A 127 2.90 11.77 -1.14
N GLN A 128 2.07 12.15 -2.10
CA GLN A 128 0.65 12.46 -1.90
C GLN A 128 -0.16 11.29 -1.34
N LEU A 129 0.26 10.04 -1.62
CA LEU A 129 -0.39 8.84 -1.11
C LEU A 129 -0.22 8.61 0.41
N GLN A 130 0.63 9.37 1.12
CA GLN A 130 0.83 9.21 2.57
C GLN A 130 -0.44 9.49 3.39
N ALA A 131 -1.02 10.68 3.21
CA ALA A 131 -2.21 11.09 3.95
C ALA A 131 -3.42 10.15 3.75
N PRO A 132 -3.79 9.73 2.53
CA PRO A 132 -4.88 8.77 2.35
C PRO A 132 -4.52 7.36 2.84
N ALA A 133 -3.24 6.97 2.86
CA ALA A 133 -2.81 5.72 3.47
C ALA A 133 -3.10 5.71 4.97
N LEU A 134 -2.84 6.82 5.69
CA LEU A 134 -3.16 6.96 7.11
C LEU A 134 -4.65 6.79 7.37
N LEU A 135 -5.51 7.42 6.55
CA LEU A 135 -6.97 7.26 6.66
C LEU A 135 -7.40 5.81 6.46
N LEU A 136 -6.86 5.12 5.44
CA LEU A 136 -7.18 3.72 5.16
C LEU A 136 -6.60 2.73 6.18
N GLY A 137 -5.48 3.09 6.80
CA GLY A 137 -4.74 2.27 7.74
C GLY A 137 -5.13 2.47 9.20
N ALA A 138 -6.00 3.43 9.52
CA ALA A 138 -6.29 3.89 10.88
C ALA A 138 -6.66 2.75 11.87
N SER A 139 -7.35 1.70 11.42
CA SER A 139 -7.71 0.57 12.27
C SER A 139 -6.60 -0.46 12.49
N GLY A 140 -5.41 -0.28 11.89
CA GLY A 140 -4.26 -1.18 12.04
C GLY A 140 -4.43 -2.57 11.42
N TRP A 141 -5.53 -2.82 10.71
CA TRP A 141 -5.89 -4.14 10.17
C TRP A 141 -4.81 -4.74 9.24
N HIS A 142 -4.03 -3.89 8.59
CA HIS A 142 -3.02 -4.27 7.60
C HIS A 142 -1.84 -5.04 8.23
N ARG A 143 -1.56 -4.84 9.52
CA ARG A 143 -0.50 -5.55 10.25
C ARG A 143 -0.87 -6.98 10.65
N ARG A 144 -2.15 -7.36 10.56
CA ARG A 144 -2.62 -8.68 11.02
C ARG A 144 -2.35 -9.75 9.95
N LYS A 145 -1.69 -10.84 10.35
CA LYS A 145 -1.57 -12.05 9.50
C LYS A 145 -2.92 -12.78 9.45
N ARG A 146 -3.51 -12.89 8.25
CA ARG A 146 -4.83 -13.52 8.05
C ARG A 146 -4.90 -14.96 8.55
N ARG A 147 -3.80 -15.74 8.42
CA ARG A 147 -3.74 -17.13 8.88
C ARG A 147 -3.85 -17.25 10.40
N ALA A 148 -3.19 -16.37 11.16
CA ALA A 148 -3.27 -16.38 12.62
C ALA A 148 -4.71 -16.12 13.11
N TYR A 149 -5.42 -15.18 12.46
CA TYR A 149 -6.82 -14.91 12.78
C TYR A 149 -7.73 -16.10 12.46
N LEU A 150 -7.53 -16.78 11.33
CA LEU A 150 -8.31 -17.97 10.97
C LEU A 150 -8.06 -19.14 11.92
N VAL A 151 -6.80 -19.39 12.30
CA VAL A 151 -6.45 -20.41 13.31
C VAL A 151 -7.09 -20.08 14.66
N TRP A 152 -7.04 -18.81 15.08
CA TRP A 152 -7.71 -18.37 16.29
C TRP A 152 -9.22 -18.62 16.24
N CYS A 153 -9.89 -18.25 15.14
CA CYS A 153 -11.33 -18.51 14.98
C CYS A 153 -11.67 -20.01 15.03
N LEU A 154 -10.86 -20.87 14.41
CA LEU A 154 -11.06 -22.32 14.45
C LEU A 154 -10.87 -22.88 15.87
N LEU A 155 -9.86 -22.42 16.60
CA LEU A 155 -9.66 -22.79 18.00
C LEU A 155 -10.82 -22.33 18.88
N THR A 156 -11.31 -21.10 18.72
CA THR A 156 -12.46 -20.61 19.48
C THR A 156 -13.73 -21.38 19.14
N ALA A 157 -13.96 -21.71 17.86
CA ALA A 157 -15.11 -22.51 17.46
C ALA A 157 -15.05 -23.91 18.06
N PHE A 158 -13.86 -24.54 18.04
CA PHE A 158 -13.63 -25.83 18.66
C PHE A 158 -13.89 -25.82 20.18
N ILE A 159 -13.40 -24.80 20.89
CA ILE A 159 -13.64 -24.63 22.34
C ILE A 159 -15.14 -24.41 22.62
N CYS A 160 -15.82 -23.56 21.83
CA CYS A 160 -17.26 -23.36 21.94
C CYS A 160 -18.04 -24.66 21.73
N SER A 161 -17.65 -25.46 20.74
CA SER A 161 -18.26 -26.77 20.50
C SER A 161 -18.04 -27.74 21.66
N LEU A 162 -16.85 -27.74 22.28
CA LEU A 162 -16.56 -28.56 23.47
C LEU A 162 -17.40 -28.17 24.68
N MET A 163 -17.59 -26.87 24.94
CA MET A 163 -18.45 -26.39 26.04
C MET A 163 -19.91 -26.79 25.82
N VAL A 164 -20.44 -26.66 24.60
CA VAL A 164 -21.81 -27.09 24.27
C VAL A 164 -21.99 -28.60 24.47
N THR A 165 -20.98 -29.41 24.13
CA THR A 165 -21.05 -30.86 24.38
C THR A 165 -20.93 -31.22 25.86
N ALA A 166 -20.21 -30.45 26.68
CA ALA A 166 -20.08 -30.72 28.11
C ALA A 166 -21.39 -30.46 28.88
N GLU A 167 -22.13 -29.40 28.51
CA GLU A 167 -23.45 -29.09 29.08
C GLU A 167 -24.53 -30.11 28.66
N ALA A 168 -24.38 -30.77 27.50
CA ALA A 168 -25.36 -31.75 27.01
C ALA A 168 -25.21 -33.15 27.63
N ILE A 169 -24.13 -33.40 28.39
CA ILE A 169 -23.81 -34.71 29.00
C ILE A 169 -23.95 -34.65 30.54
N SER A 170 -24.27 -33.50 31.12
CA SER A 170 -24.64 -33.33 32.53
C SER A 170 -26.14 -33.31 32.74
#